data_AF-A0A7C1TY66-F1
#
_entry.id   AF-A0A7C1TY66-F1
#
_cell.length_a   1.000
_cell.length_b   1.000
_cell.length_c   1.000
_cell.angle_alpha   90.00
_cell.angle_beta   90.00
_cell.angle_gamma   90.00
#
_symmetry.space_group_name_H-M   'P 1'
#
loop_
_entity.id
_entity.type
_entity.pdbx_description
1 polymer ?
#
loop_
_entity_poly.entity_id
_entity_poly.type
_entity_poly.pdbx_seq_one_letter_code
_entity_poly.pdbx_strand_id
1 'polypeptide(L)'
;MKYIKPVVGKDVDNNESNHFSETYDKRFHTNIPVTFGQVFAPGDVPAGLSVKVNVGGNPLQTQVDDKATHPDGSLRHAVITAWLPALGAGQSLA
;
A
#
# COMPACT_ATOMS: atom_id res chain seq x y z
N MET A 1 31.48 -46.31 15.43
CA MET A 1 30.25 -45.61 14.97
C MET A 1 30.07 -44.36 15.82
N LYS A 2 30.11 -43.16 15.24
CA LYS A 2 30.00 -41.88 15.97
C LYS A 2 28.89 -41.06 15.32
N TYR A 3 27.80 -40.83 16.06
CA TYR A 3 26.63 -40.09 15.58
C TYR A 3 26.86 -38.59 15.79
N ILE A 4 26.70 -37.78 14.74
CA ILE A 4 26.90 -36.33 14.75
C ILE A 4 25.53 -35.66 14.54
N LYS A 5 25.13 -34.76 15.45
CA LYS A 5 23.89 -33.98 15.32
C LYS A 5 24.12 -32.77 14.38
N PRO A 6 23.17 -32.36 13.54
CA PRO A 6 23.36 -31.21 12.67
C PRO A 6 23.23 -29.90 13.46
N VAL A 7 24.17 -28.97 13.22
CA VAL A 7 24.16 -27.61 13.77
C VAL A 7 23.37 -26.72 12.80
N VAL A 8 22.26 -26.15 13.25
CA VAL A 8 21.55 -25.05 12.57
C VAL A 8 22.27 -23.75 12.92
N GLY A 9 22.95 -23.16 11.94
CA GLY A 9 23.75 -21.94 12.09
C GLY A 9 23.20 -20.79 11.24
N LYS A 10 22.47 -19.88 11.90
CA LYS A 10 22.40 -18.41 11.75
C LYS A 10 22.93 -17.80 10.44
N ASP A 11 22.01 -17.22 9.67
CA ASP A 11 22.33 -16.43 8.47
C ASP A 11 23.05 -15.13 8.87
N VAL A 12 24.31 -15.00 8.45
CA VAL A 12 25.10 -13.76 8.49
C VAL A 12 25.78 -13.62 7.13
N ASP A 13 25.08 -13.02 6.17
CA ASP A 13 25.64 -12.84 4.83
C ASP A 13 25.81 -11.34 4.54
N ASN A 14 27.04 -10.87 4.79
CA ASN A 14 27.61 -9.68 4.17
C ASN A 14 28.26 -10.12 2.85
N ASN A 15 27.91 -9.48 1.73
CA ASN A 15 28.67 -9.26 0.49
C ASN A 15 27.87 -9.57 -0.79
N GLU A 16 27.83 -8.57 -1.66
CA GLU A 16 27.22 -8.57 -2.98
C GLU A 16 27.87 -9.60 -3.92
N SER A 17 27.05 -10.42 -4.59
CA SER A 17 27.46 -11.23 -5.74
C SER A 17 26.23 -11.62 -6.55
N ASN A 18 26.16 -11.13 -7.78
CA ASN A 18 25.09 -11.37 -8.75
C ASN A 18 24.67 -12.84 -8.80
N HIS A 19 23.51 -13.17 -8.24
CA HIS A 19 22.95 -14.50 -8.33
C HIS A 19 21.44 -14.39 -8.59
N PHE A 20 21.05 -14.63 -9.84
CA PHE A 20 19.68 -14.99 -10.20
C PHE A 20 19.37 -16.33 -9.52
N SER A 21 18.90 -16.28 -8.28
CA SER A 21 18.26 -17.42 -7.63
C SER A 21 16.76 -17.15 -7.56
N GLU A 22 15.98 -18.01 -8.21
CA GLU A 22 14.53 -18.17 -8.01
C GLU A 22 14.25 -18.70 -6.59
N THR A 23 14.62 -17.93 -5.58
CA THR A 23 13.98 -17.99 -4.28
C THR A 23 12.85 -16.98 -4.37
N TYR A 24 11.63 -17.46 -4.57
CA TYR A 24 10.43 -16.61 -4.61
C TYR A 24 10.26 -15.98 -3.23
N ASP A 25 10.93 -14.85 -3.03
CA ASP A 25 10.84 -14.07 -1.82
C ASP A 25 9.43 -13.50 -1.75
N LYS A 26 8.54 -14.21 -1.05
CA LYS A 26 7.23 -13.69 -0.64
C LYS A 26 7.46 -12.60 0.41
N ARG A 27 8.08 -11.49 0.00
CA ARG A 27 8.10 -10.26 0.78
C ARG A 27 6.68 -9.81 0.91
N PHE A 28 6.18 -9.78 2.14
CA PHE A 28 5.00 -8.99 2.43
C PHE A 28 5.40 -7.53 2.23
N HIS A 29 4.87 -6.90 1.19
CA HIS A 29 5.05 -5.47 1.01
C HIS A 29 4.22 -4.77 2.08
N THR A 30 4.92 -4.15 3.03
CA THR A 30 4.31 -3.34 4.08
C THR A 30 4.29 -1.88 3.62
N ASN A 31 3.25 -1.13 4.01
CA ASN A 31 3.15 0.31 3.73
C ASN A 31 3.20 0.63 2.22
N ILE A 32 2.29 0.06 1.45
CA ILE A 32 2.24 0.23 -0.01
C ILE A 32 1.48 1.51 -0.33
N PRO A 33 2.07 2.50 -1.03
CA PRO A 33 1.31 3.63 -1.52
C PRO A 33 0.45 3.18 -2.71
N VAL A 34 -0.85 3.46 -2.62
CA VAL A 34 -1.78 3.26 -3.74
C VAL A 34 -2.34 4.61 -4.15
N THR A 35 -2.22 4.92 -5.44
CA THR A 35 -2.67 6.18 -6.03
C THR A 35 -3.66 5.89 -7.15
N PHE A 36 -4.79 6.60 -7.15
CA PHE A 36 -5.81 6.48 -8.19
C PHE A 36 -6.52 7.81 -8.46
N GLY A 37 -7.09 7.96 -9.65
CA GLY A 37 -7.98 9.06 -9.98
C GLY A 37 -9.41 8.75 -9.56
N GLN A 38 -10.10 9.71 -8.95
CA GLN A 38 -11.48 9.59 -8.53
C GLN A 38 -12.29 10.77 -9.05
N VAL A 39 -13.43 10.46 -9.70
CA VAL A 39 -14.43 11.45 -10.10
C VAL A 39 -15.53 11.53 -9.03
N PHE A 40 -16.05 12.73 -8.81
CA PHE A 40 -17.08 13.01 -7.82
C PHE A 40 -18.28 13.72 -8.47
N ALA A 41 -19.49 13.43 -7.99
CA ALA A 41 -20.67 14.20 -8.41
C ALA A 41 -20.65 15.60 -7.75
N PRO A 42 -21.36 16.59 -8.33
CA PRO A 42 -21.49 17.91 -7.71
C PRO A 42 -22.00 17.80 -6.26
N GLY A 43 -21.31 18.45 -5.33
CA GLY A 43 -21.64 18.49 -3.92
C GLY A 43 -21.12 17.32 -3.07
N ASP A 44 -20.60 16.24 -3.64
CA ASP A 44 -20.13 15.06 -2.88
C ASP A 44 -18.98 15.41 -1.93
N VAL A 45 -18.05 16.23 -2.40
CA VAL A 45 -16.94 16.78 -1.59
C VAL A 45 -17.00 18.30 -1.69
N PRO A 46 -17.69 18.97 -0.75
CA PRO A 46 -17.77 20.43 -0.70
C PRO A 46 -16.41 21.10 -0.59
N ALA A 47 -16.34 22.36 -1.02
CA ALA A 47 -15.12 23.16 -0.90
C ALA A 47 -14.62 23.21 0.55
N GLY A 48 -13.31 23.00 0.73
CA GLY A 48 -12.67 22.96 2.05
C GLY A 48 -12.79 21.62 2.80
N LEU A 49 -13.47 20.62 2.23
CA LEU A 49 -13.49 19.26 2.74
C LEU A 49 -12.58 18.34 1.93
N SER A 50 -12.32 17.16 2.47
CA SER A 50 -11.46 16.14 1.86
C SER A 50 -12.02 14.74 2.14
N VAL A 51 -11.44 13.72 1.50
CA VAL A 51 -11.91 12.33 1.57
C VAL A 51 -10.92 11.46 2.32
N LYS A 52 -11.41 10.46 3.04
CA LYS A 52 -10.59 9.37 3.60
C LYS A 52 -10.89 8.07 2.87
N VAL A 53 -9.90 7.19 2.81
CA VAL A 53 -10.10 5.81 2.34
C VAL A 53 -10.44 4.94 3.55
N ASN A 54 -11.50 4.14 3.48
CA ASN A 54 -11.81 3.16 4.50
C ASN A 54 -11.45 1.76 4.00
N VAL A 55 -10.72 1.00 4.82
CA VAL A 55 -10.35 -0.40 4.54
C VAL A 55 -10.86 -1.25 5.70
N GLY A 56 -11.81 -2.15 5.45
CA GLY A 56 -12.39 -2.98 6.51
C GLY A 56 -12.92 -2.18 7.70
N GLY A 57 -13.47 -0.99 7.45
CA GLY A 57 -13.96 -0.06 8.49
C GLY A 57 -12.91 0.82 9.17
N ASN A 58 -11.62 0.68 8.82
CA ASN A 58 -10.55 1.53 9.36
C ASN A 58 -10.26 2.70 8.41
N PRO A 59 -10.42 3.96 8.87
CA PRO A 59 -10.10 5.12 8.06
C PRO A 59 -8.58 5.31 7.95
N LEU A 60 -8.08 5.33 6.73
CA LEU A 60 -6.71 5.69 6.37
C LEU A 60 -6.64 7.18 6.03
N GLN A 61 -5.54 7.81 6.45
CA GLN A 61 -5.22 9.17 6.01
C GLN A 61 -4.84 9.14 4.53
N THR A 62 -5.21 10.19 3.83
CA THR A 62 -5.06 10.32 2.38
C THR A 62 -4.34 11.62 2.05
N GLN A 63 -3.60 11.60 0.96
CA GLN A 63 -3.23 12.82 0.25
C GLN A 63 -4.20 12.97 -0.91
N VAL A 64 -4.76 14.16 -1.06
CA VAL A 64 -5.72 14.50 -2.10
C VAL A 64 -5.14 15.67 -2.88
N ASP A 65 -5.00 15.49 -4.19
CA ASP A 65 -4.59 16.51 -5.13
C ASP A 65 -5.76 16.85 -6.04
N ASP A 66 -6.41 17.97 -5.75
CA ASP A 66 -7.56 18.47 -6.48
C ASP A 66 -7.14 18.90 -7.88
N LYS A 67 -7.64 18.20 -8.90
CA LYS A 67 -7.35 18.53 -10.31
C LYS A 67 -8.43 19.35 -10.98
N ALA A 68 -9.67 19.27 -10.48
CA ALA A 68 -10.77 20.07 -10.99
C ALA A 68 -11.90 20.18 -9.98
N THR A 69 -12.57 21.33 -9.95
CA THR A 69 -13.79 21.59 -9.19
C THR A 69 -14.97 21.87 -10.11
N HIS A 70 -16.17 21.52 -9.65
CA HIS A 70 -17.46 21.92 -10.24
C HIS A 70 -17.71 23.42 -10.05
N PRO A 71 -18.68 24.04 -10.77
CA PRO A 71 -18.99 25.46 -10.62
C PRO A 71 -19.40 25.91 -9.21
N ASP A 72 -19.95 25.00 -8.41
CA ASP A 72 -20.30 25.22 -7.00
C ASP A 72 -19.09 25.14 -6.04
N GLY A 73 -17.90 24.88 -6.58
CA GLY A 73 -16.65 24.73 -5.84
C GLY A 73 -16.41 23.34 -5.27
N SER A 74 -17.36 22.41 -5.40
CA SER A 74 -17.16 21.02 -4.98
C SER A 74 -16.15 20.30 -5.86
N LEU A 75 -15.47 19.30 -5.31
CA LEU A 75 -14.49 18.52 -6.06
C LEU A 75 -15.17 17.79 -7.23
N ARG A 76 -14.57 17.84 -8.42
CA ARG A 76 -15.00 17.04 -9.58
C ARG A 76 -14.07 15.88 -9.84
N HIS A 77 -12.77 16.12 -9.72
CA HIS A 77 -11.75 15.10 -9.95
C HIS A 77 -10.53 15.36 -9.07
N ALA A 78 -10.04 14.32 -8.41
CA ALA A 78 -8.77 14.35 -7.69
C ALA A 78 -7.95 13.09 -7.92
N VAL A 79 -6.65 13.24 -7.71
CA VAL A 79 -5.73 12.11 -7.54
C VAL A 79 -5.58 11.88 -6.05
N ILE A 80 -5.86 10.66 -5.60
CA ILE A 80 -5.87 10.28 -4.19
C ILE A 80 -4.79 9.26 -3.96
N THR A 81 -3.95 9.49 -2.95
CA THR A 81 -2.96 8.53 -2.48
C THR A 81 -3.27 8.10 -1.04
N ALA A 82 -3.25 6.80 -0.79
CA ALA A 82 -3.35 6.22 0.56
C ALA A 82 -2.23 5.21 0.80
N TRP A 83 -1.80 5.10 2.05
CA TRP A 83 -0.83 4.08 2.47
C TRP A 83 -1.57 2.87 2.99
N LEU A 84 -1.54 1.78 2.22
CA LEU A 84 -2.16 0.52 2.64
C LEU A 84 -1.25 -0.21 3.63
N PRO A 85 -1.83 -0.79 4.70
CA PRO A 85 -1.08 -1.68 5.58
C PRO A 85 -0.63 -2.93 4.81
N ALA A 86 0.31 -3.66 5.40
CA ALA A 86 0.76 -4.92 4.82
C ALA A 86 -0.42 -5.87 4.58
N LEU A 87 -0.59 -6.33 3.34
CA LEU A 87 -1.55 -7.37 3.01
C LEU A 87 -0.82 -8.70 2.95
N GLY A 88 -1.37 -9.70 3.64
CA GLY A 88 -0.92 -11.08 3.49
C GLY A 88 -1.10 -11.56 2.05
N ALA A 89 -0.25 -12.47 1.56
CA ALA A 89 -0.47 -13.12 0.28
C ALA A 89 -1.87 -13.77 0.23
N GLY A 90 -2.68 -13.41 -0.77
CA GLY A 90 -4.06 -13.89 -0.92
C GLY A 90 -5.10 -13.17 -0.04
N GLN A 91 -4.73 -12.10 0.65
CA GLN A 91 -5.67 -11.23 1.37
C GLN A 91 -6.20 -10.13 0.44
N SER A 92 -7.49 -9.81 0.57
CA SER A 92 -8.14 -8.67 -0.08
C SER A 92 -8.49 -7.62 0.95
N LEU A 93 -8.53 -6.36 0.53
CA LEU A 93 -9.25 -5.30 1.25
C LEU A 93 -10.74 -5.67 1.14
N ALA A 94 -11.40 -5.92 2.27
CA ALA A 94 -12.82 -6.21 2.35
C ALA A 94 -13.64 -4.92 2.50
#